data_AF-A0A851G9Q0-F1
#
_entry.id   AF-A0A851G9Q0-F1
#
_cell.length_a   1.000
_cell.length_b   1.000
_cell.length_c   1.000
_cell.angle_alpha   90.00
_cell.angle_beta   90.00
_cell.angle_gamma   90.00
#
_symmetry.space_group_name_H-M   'P 1'
#
loop_
_entity.id
_entity.type
_entity.pdbx_description
1 polymer ?
#
loop_
_entity_poly.entity_id
_entity_poly.type
_entity_poly.pdbx_seq_one_letter_code
_entity_poly.pdbx_strand_id
1 'polypeptide(L)'
;MVPLLYSGGVTMNRNTINIGESASPAQLRRLIRDRHAAWSQETFGDVGPVGPLKHLAKEALEAAAAPDDLSEWADLQFLLWDAQRRAGISDGEITAAMEEKLKVNMARQWPEPKDGEPRLHIKEPGNSLAIPDGYVVVPIEPTEDMIVYGFESEPDEDFSDPAVWEEYQAMSGCRQAAHRAKLCWAAMIAAAPKPGDSNG
;
A
#
# COMPACT_ATOMS: atom_id res chain seq x y z
N MET A 1 -63.81 9.81 22.08
CA MET A 1 -62.53 9.09 22.25
C MET A 1 -62.00 8.82 20.85
N VAL A 2 -61.05 9.64 20.39
CA VAL A 2 -60.43 9.54 19.06
C VAL A 2 -58.92 9.54 19.31
N PRO A 3 -58.14 8.51 18.91
CA PRO A 3 -56.70 8.60 18.98
C PRO A 3 -56.16 9.22 17.68
N LEU A 4 -55.38 10.28 17.86
CA LEU A 4 -54.57 10.94 16.84
C LEU A 4 -53.51 9.97 16.30
N LEU A 5 -53.44 9.85 14.97
CA LEU A 5 -52.34 9.22 14.26
C LEU A 5 -51.13 10.17 14.31
N TYR A 6 -50.07 9.78 15.01
CA TYR A 6 -48.79 10.48 14.97
C TYR A 6 -47.93 9.86 13.87
N SER A 7 -47.66 10.64 12.82
CA SER A 7 -46.73 10.28 11.75
C SER A 7 -45.34 9.99 12.31
N GLY A 8 -44.83 8.79 12.05
CA GLY A 8 -43.44 8.43 12.31
C GLY A 8 -42.51 9.18 11.35
N GLY A 9 -41.90 10.25 11.83
CA GLY A 9 -40.74 10.87 11.20
C GLY A 9 -39.50 10.02 11.49
N VAL A 10 -38.76 9.67 10.44
CA VAL A 10 -37.45 9.02 10.54
C VAL A 10 -36.45 10.08 11.01
N THR A 11 -36.08 10.03 12.29
CA THR A 11 -34.94 10.80 12.80
C THR A 11 -33.65 10.04 12.46
N MET A 12 -32.90 10.54 11.47
CA MET A 12 -31.55 10.06 11.15
C MET A 12 -30.59 10.46 12.29
N ASN A 13 -30.26 9.53 13.17
CA ASN A 13 -29.29 9.74 14.24
C ASN A 13 -27.90 9.34 13.73
N ARG A 14 -26.93 10.26 13.74
CA ARG A 14 -25.59 10.08 13.14
C ARG A 14 -24.70 9.03 13.83
N ASN A 15 -25.09 8.54 15.01
CA ASN A 15 -24.25 7.70 15.87
C ASN A 15 -24.80 6.29 16.15
N THR A 16 -25.87 5.84 15.50
CA THR A 16 -26.41 4.48 15.71
C THR A 16 -26.65 3.75 14.40
N ILE A 17 -26.02 2.57 14.25
CA ILE A 17 -26.25 1.67 13.13
C ILE A 17 -27.58 0.94 13.35
N ASN A 18 -28.68 1.49 12.86
CA ASN A 18 -29.94 0.73 12.73
C ASN A 18 -29.79 -0.24 11.55
N ILE A 19 -29.19 -1.38 11.81
CA ILE A 19 -29.24 -2.55 10.94
C ILE A 19 -30.59 -3.20 11.22
N GLY A 20 -31.49 -3.25 10.23
CA GLY A 20 -32.65 -4.14 10.36
C GLY A 20 -32.13 -5.56 10.65
N GLU A 21 -32.76 -6.27 11.57
CA GLU A 21 -32.37 -7.62 12.07
C GLU A 21 -32.23 -8.73 10.99
N SER A 22 -32.35 -8.39 9.69
CA SER A 22 -32.39 -9.32 8.56
C SER A 22 -31.33 -9.09 7.47
N ALA A 23 -30.37 -8.19 7.64
CA ALA A 23 -29.32 -7.96 6.63
C ALA A 23 -28.26 -9.08 6.64
N SER A 24 -27.96 -9.64 5.47
CA SER A 24 -26.85 -10.59 5.31
C SER A 24 -25.49 -9.92 5.59
N PRO A 25 -24.45 -10.69 5.97
CA PRO A 25 -23.10 -10.14 6.18
C PRO A 25 -22.58 -9.32 4.99
N ALA A 26 -22.90 -9.73 3.75
CA ALA A 26 -22.52 -9.00 2.55
C ALA A 26 -23.25 -7.65 2.42
N GLN A 27 -24.54 -7.61 2.77
CA GLN A 27 -25.32 -6.36 2.79
C GLN A 27 -24.79 -5.40 3.84
N LEU A 28 -24.46 -5.90 5.04
CA LEU A 28 -23.86 -5.09 6.10
C LEU A 28 -22.49 -4.55 5.68
N ARG A 29 -21.63 -5.39 5.09
CA ARG A 29 -20.30 -4.98 4.60
C ARG A 29 -20.39 -3.88 3.55
N ARG A 30 -21.35 -4.00 2.62
CA ARG A 30 -21.63 -2.95 1.62
C ARG A 30 -22.07 -1.65 2.29
N LEU A 31 -23.00 -1.72 3.25
CA LEU A 31 -23.46 -0.54 3.98
C LEU A 31 -22.33 0.16 4.74
N ILE A 32 -21.45 -0.60 5.39
CA ILE A 32 -20.27 -0.06 6.09
C ILE A 32 -19.36 0.66 5.10
N ARG A 33 -19.07 0.04 3.94
CA ARG A 33 -18.25 0.65 2.88
C ARG A 33 -18.86 1.93 2.33
N ASP A 34 -20.16 1.94 2.06
CA ASP A 34 -20.86 3.13 1.54
C ASP A 34 -20.82 4.29 2.55
N ARG A 35 -21.00 4.00 3.84
CA ARG A 35 -20.90 5.00 4.92
C ARG A 35 -19.47 5.52 5.10
N HIS A 36 -18.49 4.63 5.06
CA HIS A 36 -17.08 5.02 5.11
C HIS A 36 -16.74 5.95 3.95
N ALA A 37 -17.17 5.61 2.73
CA ALA A 37 -16.95 6.45 1.55
C ALA A 37 -17.57 7.84 1.71
N ALA A 38 -18.80 7.93 2.23
CA ALA A 38 -19.48 9.20 2.48
C ALA A 38 -18.76 10.05 3.55
N TRP A 39 -18.39 9.45 4.68
CA TRP A 39 -17.65 10.12 5.75
C TRP A 39 -16.27 10.61 5.27
N SER A 40 -15.53 9.77 4.54
CA SER A 40 -14.21 10.11 3.98
C SER A 40 -14.32 11.25 2.97
N GLN A 41 -15.37 11.28 2.15
CA GLN A 41 -15.62 12.39 1.23
C GLN A 41 -15.95 13.69 1.97
N GLU A 42 -16.78 13.64 3.01
CA GLU A 42 -17.12 14.81 3.83
C GLU A 42 -15.92 15.36 4.60
N THR A 43 -15.05 14.47 5.10
CA THR A 43 -13.92 14.82 5.95
C THR A 43 -12.71 15.31 5.15
N PHE A 44 -12.36 14.60 4.08
CA PHE A 44 -11.11 14.82 3.34
C PHE A 44 -11.33 15.48 1.96
N GLY A 45 -12.58 15.58 1.50
CA GLY A 45 -12.90 16.13 0.20
C GLY A 45 -12.45 15.26 -0.97
N ASP A 46 -12.34 15.91 -2.13
CA ASP A 46 -12.01 15.29 -3.42
C ASP A 46 -10.49 15.15 -3.61
N VAL A 47 -9.90 14.21 -2.88
CA VAL A 47 -8.49 13.83 -2.99
C VAL A 47 -8.31 12.51 -3.76
N GLY A 48 -7.15 12.33 -4.39
CA GLY A 48 -6.80 11.13 -5.15
C GLY A 48 -6.41 9.91 -4.30
N PRO A 49 -6.15 8.75 -4.92
CA PRO A 49 -5.95 7.47 -4.23
C PRO A 49 -4.59 7.34 -3.51
N VAL A 50 -3.61 8.20 -3.83
CA VAL A 50 -2.22 8.08 -3.35
C VAL A 50 -2.13 8.24 -1.82
N GLY A 51 -2.87 9.18 -1.24
CA GLY A 51 -2.87 9.40 0.22
C GLY A 51 -3.27 8.15 1.00
N PRO A 52 -4.48 7.59 0.74
CA PRO A 52 -4.91 6.33 1.35
C PRO A 52 -3.94 5.16 1.12
N LEU A 53 -3.28 5.07 -0.05
CA LEU A 53 -2.28 4.01 -0.32
C LEU A 53 -1.02 4.17 0.53
N LYS A 54 -0.52 5.40 0.71
CA LYS A 54 0.61 5.67 1.61
C LYS A 54 0.26 5.35 3.06
N HIS A 55 -0.97 5.64 3.47
CA HIS A 55 -1.47 5.29 4.80
C HIS A 55 -1.61 3.76 4.94
N LEU A 56 -2.13 3.07 3.92
CA LEU A 56 -2.27 1.62 3.93
C LEU A 56 -0.94 0.91 4.18
N ALA A 57 0.17 1.45 3.67
CA ALA A 57 1.51 0.92 3.93
C ALA A 57 1.92 1.02 5.42
N LYS A 58 1.53 2.10 6.11
CA LYS A 58 1.78 2.27 7.56
C LYS A 58 0.94 1.25 8.37
N GLU A 59 -0.37 1.20 8.11
CA GLU A 59 -1.28 0.28 8.79
C GLU A 59 -0.91 -1.20 8.53
N ALA A 60 -0.29 -1.53 7.39
CA ALA A 60 0.21 -2.87 7.13
C ALA A 60 1.35 -3.27 8.08
N LEU A 61 2.18 -2.31 8.51
CA LEU A 61 3.22 -2.55 9.50
C LEU A 61 2.62 -2.70 10.90
N GLU A 62 1.60 -1.91 11.24
CA GLU A 62 0.88 -1.99 12.52
C GLU A 62 0.15 -3.34 12.65
N ALA A 63 -0.60 -3.74 11.62
CA ALA A 63 -1.24 -5.06 11.54
C ALA A 63 -0.24 -6.24 11.60
N ALA A 64 0.96 -6.08 11.02
CA ALA A 64 2.01 -7.10 11.10
C ALA A 64 2.61 -7.20 12.51
N ALA A 65 2.66 -6.08 13.26
CA ALA A 65 3.15 -6.04 14.64
C ALA A 65 2.12 -6.56 15.66
N ALA A 66 0.83 -6.37 15.39
CA ALA A 66 -0.28 -6.79 16.25
C ALA A 66 -1.35 -7.58 15.47
N PRO A 67 -1.04 -8.79 14.98
CA PRO A 67 -1.94 -9.55 14.11
C PRO A 67 -3.23 -10.03 14.81
N ASP A 68 -3.26 -10.01 16.14
CA ASP A 68 -4.43 -10.31 16.97
C ASP A 68 -5.36 -9.11 17.20
N ASP A 69 -4.93 -7.89 16.83
CA ASP A 69 -5.77 -6.71 16.90
C ASP A 69 -6.63 -6.52 15.65
N LEU A 70 -7.95 -6.66 15.80
CA LEU A 70 -8.90 -6.55 14.71
C LEU A 70 -9.06 -5.12 14.17
N SER A 71 -8.69 -4.07 14.93
CA SER A 71 -8.76 -2.69 14.40
C SER A 71 -7.78 -2.49 13.25
N GLU A 72 -6.57 -3.01 13.37
CA GLU A 72 -5.52 -2.88 12.34
C GLU A 72 -5.98 -3.49 11.01
N TRP A 73 -6.62 -4.66 11.06
CA TRP A 73 -7.23 -5.27 9.87
C TRP A 73 -8.39 -4.46 9.29
N ALA A 74 -9.15 -3.75 10.14
CA ALA A 74 -10.23 -2.87 9.69
C ALA A 74 -9.66 -1.64 8.98
N ASP A 75 -8.55 -1.08 9.44
CA ASP A 75 -7.87 0.05 8.82
C ASP A 75 -7.34 -0.32 7.43
N LEU A 76 -6.73 -1.50 7.27
CA LEU A 76 -6.37 -2.02 5.93
C LEU A 76 -7.56 -2.06 4.98
N GLN A 77 -8.72 -2.52 5.46
CA GLN A 77 -9.92 -2.62 4.66
C GLN A 77 -10.50 -1.27 4.27
N PHE A 78 -10.54 -0.32 5.20
CA PHE A 78 -11.04 1.02 4.94
C PHE A 78 -10.16 1.77 3.95
N LEU A 79 -8.83 1.73 4.13
CA LEU A 79 -7.88 2.42 3.26
C LEU A 79 -7.84 1.83 1.85
N LEU A 80 -7.92 0.49 1.71
CA LEU A 80 -8.00 -0.14 0.40
C LEU A 80 -9.29 0.23 -0.35
N TRP A 81 -10.44 0.22 0.34
CA TRP A 81 -11.69 0.67 -0.27
C TRP A 81 -11.66 2.15 -0.65
N ASP A 82 -11.03 2.98 0.18
CA ASP A 82 -10.87 4.42 -0.05
C ASP A 82 -10.03 4.66 -1.32
N ALA A 83 -8.88 4.00 -1.42
CA ALA A 83 -8.00 4.07 -2.59
C ALA A 83 -8.73 3.62 -3.86
N GLN A 84 -9.40 2.46 -3.83
CA GLN A 84 -10.11 1.92 -4.99
C GLN A 84 -11.16 2.89 -5.54
N ARG A 85 -12.04 3.42 -4.67
CA ARG A 85 -13.11 4.32 -5.13
C ARG A 85 -12.54 5.64 -5.68
N ARG A 86 -11.47 6.18 -5.08
CA ARG A 86 -10.79 7.42 -5.54
C ARG A 86 -10.06 7.20 -6.86
N ALA A 87 -9.62 5.98 -7.14
CA ALA A 87 -9.10 5.59 -8.44
C ALA A 87 -10.20 5.29 -9.49
N GLY A 88 -11.48 5.37 -9.11
CA GLY A 88 -12.60 5.03 -9.99
C GLY A 88 -12.74 3.53 -10.29
N ILE A 89 -12.09 2.66 -9.50
CA ILE A 89 -12.10 1.22 -9.71
C ILE A 89 -13.40 0.63 -9.17
N SER A 90 -14.18 0.00 -10.04
CA SER A 90 -15.41 -0.69 -9.67
C SER A 90 -15.14 -2.09 -9.10
N ASP A 91 -16.12 -2.61 -8.37
CA ASP A 91 -16.07 -3.97 -7.81
C ASP A 91 -15.93 -5.04 -8.91
N GLY A 92 -16.53 -4.81 -10.08
CA GLY A 92 -16.40 -5.71 -11.22
C GLY A 92 -14.99 -5.73 -11.79
N GLU A 93 -14.36 -4.55 -11.95
CA GLU A 93 -13.00 -4.43 -12.47
C GLU A 93 -11.97 -5.07 -11.54
N ILE A 94 -12.02 -4.76 -10.24
CA ILE A 94 -11.08 -5.37 -9.30
C ILE A 94 -11.29 -6.87 -9.18
N THR A 95 -12.53 -7.36 -9.21
CA THR A 95 -12.81 -8.80 -9.16
C THR A 95 -12.25 -9.53 -10.37
N ALA A 96 -12.44 -8.99 -11.58
CA ALA A 96 -11.87 -9.55 -12.80
C ALA A 96 -10.33 -9.52 -12.77
N ALA A 97 -9.73 -8.42 -12.30
CA ALA A 97 -8.27 -8.32 -12.14
C ALA A 97 -7.73 -9.32 -11.11
N MET A 98 -8.45 -9.56 -10.01
CA MET A 98 -8.10 -10.56 -9.00
C MET A 98 -8.15 -11.98 -9.58
N GLU A 99 -9.15 -12.31 -10.39
CA GLU A 99 -9.27 -13.62 -11.05
C GLU A 99 -8.08 -13.87 -11.98
N GLU A 100 -7.76 -12.91 -12.85
CA GLU A 100 -6.63 -13.03 -13.78
C GLU A 100 -5.30 -13.09 -13.04
N LYS A 101 -5.13 -12.26 -12.00
CA LYS A 101 -3.91 -12.27 -11.18
C LYS A 101 -3.73 -13.60 -10.44
N LEU A 102 -4.82 -14.22 -9.99
CA LEU A 102 -4.79 -15.52 -9.33
C LEU A 102 -4.29 -16.62 -10.29
N LYS A 103 -4.78 -16.65 -11.54
CA LYS A 103 -4.30 -17.58 -12.57
C LYS A 103 -2.79 -17.45 -12.79
N VAL A 104 -2.29 -16.23 -12.91
CA VAL A 104 -0.85 -15.96 -13.04
C VAL A 104 -0.08 -16.44 -11.81
N ASN A 105 -0.57 -16.17 -10.60
CA ASN A 105 0.09 -16.58 -9.37
C ASN A 105 0.16 -18.10 -9.19
N MET A 106 -0.89 -18.82 -9.60
CA MET A 106 -0.93 -20.29 -9.58
C MET A 106 0.02 -20.94 -10.59
N ALA A 107 0.32 -20.26 -11.71
CA ALA A 107 1.24 -20.74 -12.73
C ALA A 107 2.73 -20.46 -12.42
N ARG A 108 3.02 -19.67 -11.38
CA ARG A 108 4.39 -19.32 -10.98
C ARG A 108 5.02 -20.41 -10.13
N GLN A 109 6.35 -20.39 -10.11
CA GLN A 109 7.14 -21.16 -9.16
C GLN A 109 7.41 -20.29 -7.93
N TRP A 110 7.34 -20.92 -6.75
CA TRP A 110 7.48 -20.28 -5.46
C TRP A 110 8.52 -21.02 -4.62
N PRO A 111 9.33 -20.30 -3.82
CA PRO A 111 10.28 -20.92 -2.90
C PRO A 111 9.54 -21.60 -1.73
N GLU A 112 10.28 -22.41 -0.96
CA GLU A 112 9.76 -23.06 0.24
C GLU A 112 9.16 -22.05 1.25
N PRO A 113 8.05 -22.41 1.93
CA PRO A 113 7.45 -21.52 2.91
C PRO A 113 8.37 -21.23 4.12
N LYS A 114 8.59 -19.93 4.40
CA LYS A 114 9.16 -19.39 5.64
C LYS A 114 8.14 -18.51 6.37
N ASP A 115 7.95 -18.74 7.66
CA ASP A 115 7.01 -17.95 8.47
C ASP A 115 7.53 -16.53 8.71
N GLY A 116 6.63 -15.56 8.82
CA GLY A 116 6.93 -14.15 9.08
C GLY A 116 7.59 -13.35 7.95
N GLU A 117 7.83 -13.95 6.78
CA GLU A 117 8.59 -13.31 5.69
C GLU A 117 7.78 -13.24 4.38
N PRO A 118 7.92 -12.16 3.59
CA PRO A 118 7.30 -12.07 2.28
C PRO A 118 7.87 -13.16 1.34
N ARG A 119 6.99 -13.80 0.57
CA ARG A 119 7.38 -14.75 -0.49
C ARG A 119 7.31 -14.07 -1.85
N LEU A 120 8.39 -14.15 -2.60
CA LEU A 120 8.48 -13.68 -3.98
C LEU A 120 8.53 -14.88 -4.94
N HIS A 121 8.07 -14.68 -6.18
CA HIS A 121 8.10 -15.73 -7.21
C HIS A 121 9.47 -15.82 -7.87
N ILE A 122 9.83 -17.02 -8.32
CA ILE A 122 11.09 -17.30 -8.99
C ILE A 122 11.05 -16.74 -10.43
N LYS A 123 12.12 -16.07 -10.88
CA LYS A 123 12.28 -15.51 -12.25
C LYS A 123 13.36 -16.29 -13.01
N GLU A 124 13.15 -16.62 -14.28
CA GLU A 124 14.13 -17.34 -15.12
C GLU A 124 15.49 -16.61 -15.22
N PRO A 125 16.64 -17.30 -15.05
CA PRO A 125 17.96 -16.68 -15.13
C PRO A 125 18.43 -16.47 -16.58
N GLY A 126 18.76 -15.22 -16.95
CA GLY A 126 19.31 -14.84 -18.25
C GLY A 126 20.84 -14.86 -18.32
N ASN A 127 21.38 -15.33 -19.47
CA ASN A 127 22.82 -15.37 -19.82
C ASN A 127 23.56 -14.05 -19.52
N SER A 128 24.54 -14.07 -18.62
CA SER A 128 25.36 -12.89 -18.27
C SER A 128 26.87 -13.14 -18.44
N LEU A 129 27.57 -12.14 -18.97
CA LEU A 129 29.03 -12.09 -19.10
C LEU A 129 29.68 -11.84 -17.71
N ALA A 130 30.96 -12.20 -17.56
CA ALA A 130 31.71 -11.94 -16.33
C ALA A 130 31.90 -10.43 -16.09
N ILE A 131 31.51 -9.96 -14.90
CA ILE A 131 31.56 -8.55 -14.50
C ILE A 131 32.92 -8.27 -13.86
N PRO A 132 33.64 -7.19 -14.25
CA PRO A 132 34.91 -6.81 -13.61
C PRO A 132 34.76 -6.48 -12.12
N ASP A 133 35.84 -6.65 -11.36
CA ASP A 133 35.85 -6.34 -9.94
C ASP A 133 35.59 -4.84 -9.69
N GLY A 134 34.68 -4.54 -8.75
CA GLY A 134 34.22 -3.17 -8.47
C GLY A 134 33.11 -2.63 -9.39
N TYR A 135 32.58 -3.45 -10.31
CA TYR A 135 31.45 -3.10 -11.17
C TYR A 135 30.20 -3.90 -10.80
N VAL A 136 29.02 -3.31 -11.03
CA VAL A 136 27.73 -4.01 -10.95
C VAL A 136 26.95 -3.78 -12.25
N VAL A 137 26.14 -4.76 -12.65
CA VAL A 137 25.26 -4.63 -13.82
C VAL A 137 24.03 -3.84 -13.42
N VAL A 138 23.74 -2.80 -14.19
CA VAL A 138 22.49 -2.04 -14.09
C VAL A 138 21.73 -2.17 -15.42
N PRO A 139 20.39 -2.25 -15.38
CA PRO A 139 19.56 -2.18 -16.57
C PRO A 139 19.82 -0.90 -17.39
N ILE A 140 19.72 -0.99 -18.74
CA ILE A 140 19.84 0.18 -19.63
C ILE A 140 18.69 1.16 -19.36
N GLU A 141 17.48 0.65 -19.20
CA GLU A 141 16.33 1.39 -18.71
C GLU A 141 16.13 1.00 -17.23
N PRO A 142 16.14 1.96 -16.29
CA PRO A 142 15.98 1.65 -14.87
C PRO A 142 14.64 0.96 -14.62
N THR A 143 14.63 -0.02 -13.73
CA THR A 143 13.37 -0.65 -13.31
C THR A 143 12.53 0.34 -12.51
N GLU A 144 11.22 0.07 -12.41
CA GLU A 144 10.32 0.87 -11.58
C GLU A 144 10.84 0.99 -10.13
N ASP A 145 11.31 -0.11 -9.54
CA ASP A 145 11.92 -0.11 -8.20
C ASP A 145 13.15 0.82 -8.13
N MET A 146 14.04 0.81 -9.13
CA MET A 146 15.19 1.72 -9.15
C MET A 146 14.77 3.19 -9.25
N ILE A 147 13.70 3.48 -9.98
CA ILE A 147 13.14 4.83 -10.11
C ILE A 147 12.51 5.26 -8.78
N VAL A 148 11.66 4.42 -8.20
CA VAL A 148 10.95 4.68 -6.94
C VAL A 148 11.95 4.85 -5.81
N TYR A 149 12.81 3.86 -5.56
CA TYR A 149 13.81 3.94 -4.50
C TYR A 149 14.83 5.06 -4.74
N GLY A 150 15.18 5.34 -6.00
CA GLY A 150 16.04 6.47 -6.34
C GLY A 150 15.40 7.82 -5.97
N PHE A 151 14.11 8.01 -6.28
CA PHE A 151 13.37 9.24 -6.00
C PHE A 151 13.03 9.40 -4.52
N GLU A 152 12.72 8.30 -3.83
CA GLU A 152 12.35 8.26 -2.42
C GLU A 152 13.56 8.12 -1.48
N SER A 153 14.79 8.14 -2.00
CA SER A 153 16.02 8.01 -1.21
C SER A 153 16.38 9.22 -0.36
N GLU A 154 15.60 10.31 -0.40
CA GLU A 154 15.84 11.48 0.43
C GLU A 154 15.44 11.20 1.88
N PRO A 155 16.24 11.60 2.89
CA PRO A 155 15.79 11.57 4.27
C PRO A 155 14.51 12.36 4.43
N ASP A 156 13.55 11.79 5.16
CA ASP A 156 12.21 12.31 5.39
C ASP A 156 11.95 12.38 6.89
N GLU A 157 11.40 13.50 7.36
CA GLU A 157 11.14 13.76 8.78
C GLU A 157 10.28 12.68 9.45
N ASP A 158 9.32 12.10 8.72
CA ASP A 158 8.35 11.15 9.24
C ASP A 158 8.83 9.69 9.12
N PHE A 159 9.76 9.41 8.20
CA PHE A 159 10.16 8.04 7.83
C PHE A 159 11.64 7.72 8.05
N SER A 160 12.50 8.70 8.32
CA SER A 160 13.93 8.50 8.59
C SER A 160 14.23 8.51 10.09
N ASP A 161 15.37 7.93 10.45
CA ASP A 161 15.91 8.07 11.80
C ASP A 161 16.10 9.58 12.11
N PRO A 162 15.65 10.08 13.29
CA PRO A 162 15.77 11.48 13.66
C PRO A 162 17.19 12.03 13.55
N ALA A 163 18.21 11.22 13.86
CA ALA A 163 19.61 11.63 13.74
C ALA A 163 20.04 11.80 12.27
N VAL A 164 19.53 10.96 11.36
CA VAL A 164 19.78 11.07 9.91
C VAL A 164 19.10 12.32 9.35
N TRP A 165 17.89 12.63 9.80
CA TRP A 165 17.18 13.86 9.43
C TRP A 165 17.90 15.11 9.93
N GLU A 166 18.32 15.14 11.20
CA GLU A 166 19.06 16.27 11.78
C GLU A 166 20.41 16.50 11.07
N GLU A 167 21.17 15.43 10.78
CA GLU A 167 22.43 15.53 10.05
C GLU A 167 22.19 16.09 8.64
N TYR A 168 21.14 15.62 7.96
CA TYR A 168 20.76 16.11 6.63
C TYR A 168 20.35 17.60 6.64
N GLN A 169 19.62 18.05 7.67
CA GLN A 169 19.24 19.45 7.83
C GLN A 169 20.44 20.37 8.15
N ALA A 170 21.46 19.84 8.83
CA ALA A 170 22.69 20.57 9.09
C ALA A 170 23.57 20.75 7.83
N MET A 171 23.29 20.02 6.75
CA MET A 171 24.03 20.14 5.49
C MET A 171 23.61 21.39 4.70
N SER A 172 24.57 22.08 4.10
CA SER A 172 24.28 23.18 3.17
C SER A 172 23.84 22.64 1.80
N GLY A 173 23.12 23.44 1.00
CA GLY A 173 22.43 22.97 -0.22
C GLY A 173 23.25 22.13 -1.22
N CYS A 174 24.53 22.46 -1.46
CA CYS A 174 25.39 21.63 -2.31
C CYS A 174 25.75 20.28 -1.67
N ARG A 175 25.89 20.26 -0.34
CA ARG A 175 26.14 19.03 0.42
C ARG A 175 24.87 18.17 0.49
N GLN A 176 23.70 18.77 0.64
CA GLN A 176 22.41 18.06 0.54
C GLN A 176 22.23 17.44 -0.84
N ALA A 177 22.46 18.20 -1.92
CA ALA A 177 22.39 17.66 -3.28
C ALA A 177 23.36 16.49 -3.51
N ALA A 178 24.61 16.62 -3.05
CA ALA A 178 25.58 15.53 -3.14
C ALA A 178 25.21 14.32 -2.27
N HIS A 179 24.63 14.55 -1.10
CA HIS A 179 24.15 13.49 -0.21
C HIS A 179 22.98 12.72 -0.83
N ARG A 180 21.98 13.43 -1.36
CA ARG A 180 20.85 12.84 -2.08
C ARG A 180 21.29 12.05 -3.31
N ALA A 181 22.22 12.58 -4.11
CA ALA A 181 22.75 11.85 -5.25
C ALA A 181 23.46 10.55 -4.81
N LYS A 182 24.15 10.56 -3.66
CA LYS A 182 24.76 9.35 -3.09
C LYS A 182 23.72 8.37 -2.57
N LEU A 183 22.65 8.83 -1.92
CA LEU A 183 21.56 7.99 -1.44
C LEU A 183 20.78 7.37 -2.60
N CYS A 184 20.47 8.17 -3.62
CA CYS A 184 19.85 7.73 -4.87
C CYS A 184 20.72 6.67 -5.56
N TRP A 185 22.02 6.93 -5.70
CA TRP A 185 22.96 5.96 -6.25
C TRP A 185 23.05 4.68 -5.40
N ALA A 186 23.15 4.80 -4.07
CA ALA A 186 23.20 3.66 -3.17
C ALA A 186 21.93 2.82 -3.25
N ALA A 187 20.75 3.45 -3.30
CA ALA A 187 19.46 2.81 -3.46
C ALA A 187 19.34 2.08 -4.80
N MET A 188 19.77 2.73 -5.90
CA MET A 188 19.81 2.10 -7.23
C MET A 188 20.75 0.90 -7.29
N ILE A 189 21.92 0.96 -6.64
CA ILE A 189 22.87 -0.15 -6.57
C ILE A 189 22.35 -1.27 -5.67
N ALA A 190 21.67 -0.94 -4.56
CA ALA A 190 21.03 -1.93 -3.69
C ALA A 190 19.87 -2.65 -4.39
N ALA A 191 19.11 -1.95 -5.23
CA ALA A 191 18.05 -2.49 -6.06
C ALA A 191 18.55 -3.15 -7.36
N ALA A 192 19.84 -3.02 -7.69
CA ALA A 192 20.41 -3.62 -8.88
C ALA A 192 20.40 -5.16 -8.77
N PRO A 193 20.05 -5.89 -9.85
CA PRO A 193 20.10 -7.35 -9.86
C PRO A 193 21.53 -7.87 -9.62
N LYS A 194 21.74 -8.81 -8.68
CA LYS A 194 23.10 -9.30 -8.38
C LYS A 194 23.47 -10.53 -9.21
N PRO A 195 24.77 -10.71 -9.54
CA PRO A 195 25.23 -11.89 -10.27
C PRO A 195 25.18 -13.10 -9.35
N GLY A 196 24.46 -14.15 -9.75
CA GLY A 196 24.20 -15.30 -8.88
C GLY A 196 22.90 -15.18 -8.08
N ASP A 197 22.16 -14.07 -8.21
CA ASP A 197 20.70 -14.09 -8.08
C ASP A 197 20.12 -14.81 -9.32
N SER A 198 20.59 -16.03 -9.59
CA SER A 198 19.69 -17.02 -10.14
C SER A 198 18.60 -17.14 -9.08
N ASN A 199 17.44 -16.56 -9.36
CA ASN A 199 16.24 -17.05 -8.71
C ASN A 199 16.12 -18.50 -9.18
N GLY A 200 16.72 -19.41 -8.41
CA GLY A 200 16.32 -20.80 -8.34
C GLY A 200 15.03 -20.91 -7.56
#